data_AF-A0A3M1DW16-F1
#
_entry.id   AF-A0A3M1DW16-F1
#
_cell.length_a   1.000
_cell.length_b   1.000
_cell.length_c   1.000
_cell.angle_alpha   90.00
_cell.angle_beta   90.00
_cell.angle_gamma   90.00
#
_symmetry.space_group_name_H-M   'P 1'
#
loop_
_entity.id
_entity.type
_entity.pdbx_description
1 polymer ?
#
loop_
_entity_poly.entity_id
_entity_poly.type
_entity_poly.pdbx_seq_one_letter_code
_entity_poly.pdbx_strand_id
1 'polypeptide(L)'
;MWEPNRQAGMVIVGAVLFAGTGAGCRQKPVVKEGDVPPVPVQTVTLYGMTLDEQAGPKQVVYALLRAIRDDFLASTPKERREALRREMQLAATDVLEAINRTTMTREEFIREVVDLWTPTVSHYVHDFETEWEKAEPRLVVGPTRPLKGLDLETERCAVYMQVDDPSGDPAARVVMSVYLARDKGFWRVTHLGFRHDRRSLQPDTKAQPVLSPDGASQKRGASGA
;
A
#
# COMPACT_ATOMS: atom_id res chain seq x y z
N MET A 1 24.40 43.43 53.72
CA MET A 1 23.03 43.86 54.10
C MET A 1 22.41 44.54 52.89
N TRP A 2 21.73 43.77 52.04
CA TRP A 2 20.84 44.29 50.98
C TRP A 2 20.02 43.12 50.40
N GLU A 3 18.76 43.05 50.82
CA GLU A 3 17.59 42.59 50.05
C GLU A 3 16.57 43.74 50.15
N PRO A 4 15.53 43.86 49.31
CA PRO A 4 15.18 43.08 48.11
C PRO A 4 14.83 44.00 46.91
N ASN A 5 14.64 43.44 45.71
CA ASN A 5 13.59 43.98 44.85
C ASN A 5 12.95 42.89 43.99
N ARG A 6 11.67 42.64 44.32
CA ARG A 6 10.74 41.80 43.56
C ARG A 6 10.17 42.64 42.43
N GLN A 7 10.29 42.17 41.19
CA GLN A 7 9.28 42.47 40.18
C GLN A 7 8.81 41.15 39.57
N ALA A 8 7.62 40.76 40.02
CA ALA A 8 6.81 39.72 39.41
C ALA A 8 6.28 40.26 38.07
N GLY A 9 6.87 39.81 36.97
CA GLY A 9 6.30 39.97 35.63
C GLY A 9 5.17 38.97 35.43
N MET A 10 3.94 39.42 35.68
CA MET A 10 2.71 38.70 35.35
C MET A 10 2.58 38.61 33.83
N VAL A 11 2.94 37.47 33.24
CA VAL A 11 2.63 37.17 31.84
C VAL A 11 1.17 36.76 31.78
N ILE A 12 0.33 37.67 31.27
CA ILE A 12 -1.04 37.36 30.88
C ILE A 12 -0.96 36.43 29.66
N VAL A 13 -1.07 35.13 29.91
CA VAL A 13 -1.39 34.16 28.86
C VAL A 13 -2.85 34.42 28.49
N GLY A 14 -3.04 35.27 27.48
CA GLY A 14 -4.33 35.47 26.84
C GLY A 14 -4.81 34.14 26.27
N ALA A 15 -5.76 33.53 26.96
CA ALA A 15 -6.54 32.42 26.46
C ALA A 15 -7.32 32.90 25.23
N VAL A 16 -6.75 32.66 24.04
CA VAL A 16 -7.51 32.71 22.80
C VAL A 16 -8.47 31.53 22.86
N LEU A 17 -9.71 31.85 23.27
CA LEU A 17 -10.89 31.06 23.06
C LEU A 17 -11.02 30.81 21.56
N PHE A 18 -10.47 29.70 21.07
CA PHE A 18 -10.93 29.08 19.84
C PHE A 18 -12.36 28.62 20.11
N ALA A 19 -13.30 29.52 19.80
CA ALA A 19 -14.70 29.20 19.70
C ALA A 19 -14.84 28.04 18.71
N GLY A 20 -15.15 26.87 19.26
CA GLY A 20 -15.37 25.65 18.52
C GLY A 20 -16.49 25.85 17.51
N THR A 21 -16.12 25.87 16.24
CA THR A 21 -17.00 25.36 15.20
C THR A 21 -16.80 23.85 15.21
N GLY A 22 -17.78 23.15 15.78
CA GLY A 22 -17.79 21.71 15.91
C GLY A 22 -17.72 21.04 14.54
N ALA A 23 -16.52 20.65 14.13
CA ALA A 23 -16.35 19.49 13.29
C ALA A 23 -16.75 18.29 14.15
N GLY A 24 -18.01 17.89 14.05
CA GLY A 24 -18.51 16.72 14.74
C GLY A 24 -17.54 15.56 14.50
N CYS A 25 -16.99 15.02 15.59
CA CYS A 25 -16.55 13.65 15.62
C CYS A 25 -17.77 12.83 15.19
N ARG A 26 -17.93 12.60 13.87
CA ARG A 26 -18.88 11.62 13.36
C ARG A 26 -18.45 10.34 14.02
N GLN A 27 -19.20 9.91 15.04
CA GLN A 27 -19.09 8.56 15.57
C GLN A 27 -19.14 7.66 14.34
N LYS A 28 -18.03 6.97 14.05
CA LYS A 28 -18.00 5.96 13.00
C LYS A 28 -19.25 5.10 13.27
N PRO A 29 -20.19 4.99 12.31
CA PRO A 29 -21.39 4.19 12.53
C PRO A 29 -20.92 2.82 12.98
N VAL A 30 -21.29 2.44 14.20
CA VAL A 30 -20.95 1.14 14.77
C VAL A 30 -21.49 0.11 13.80
N VAL A 31 -20.59 -0.55 13.09
CA VAL A 31 -20.92 -1.69 12.26
C VAL A 31 -21.51 -2.70 13.21
N LYS A 32 -22.75 -3.13 12.97
CA LYS A 32 -23.32 -4.21 13.78
C LYS A 32 -22.50 -5.46 13.53
N GLU A 33 -22.08 -6.07 14.62
CA GLU A 33 -21.42 -7.38 14.66
C GLU A 33 -22.25 -8.35 13.79
N GLY A 34 -21.65 -8.90 12.73
CA GLY A 34 -22.31 -9.81 11.78
C GLY A 34 -22.68 -9.26 10.38
N ASP A 35 -22.51 -7.96 10.12
CA ASP A 35 -22.84 -7.38 8.79
C ASP A 35 -21.74 -7.55 7.72
N VAL A 36 -20.59 -8.16 8.06
CA VAL A 36 -19.48 -8.35 7.12
C VAL A 36 -19.42 -9.81 6.68
N PRO A 37 -19.81 -10.14 5.43
CA PRO A 37 -19.73 -11.51 4.97
C PRO A 37 -18.26 -11.97 4.90
N PRO A 38 -17.97 -13.25 5.20
CA PRO A 38 -16.64 -13.80 5.02
C PRO A 38 -16.16 -13.59 3.58
N VAL A 39 -14.89 -13.19 3.44
CA VAL A 39 -14.27 -13.00 2.14
C VAL A 39 -13.25 -14.12 1.92
N PRO A 40 -13.62 -15.19 1.18
CA PRO A 40 -12.69 -16.27 0.90
C PRO A 40 -11.64 -15.84 -0.12
N VAL A 41 -10.43 -16.38 0.04
CA VAL A 41 -9.37 -16.26 -0.97
C VAL A 41 -9.68 -17.24 -2.09
N GLN A 42 -10.10 -16.71 -3.24
CA GLN A 42 -10.49 -17.49 -4.42
C GLN A 42 -10.27 -16.68 -5.69
N THR A 43 -10.37 -17.30 -6.87
CA THR A 43 -10.38 -16.57 -8.15
C THR A 43 -11.47 -15.50 -8.16
N VAL A 44 -11.11 -14.29 -8.57
CA VAL A 44 -12.05 -13.16 -8.71
C VAL A 44 -11.99 -12.59 -10.12
N THR A 45 -13.13 -12.19 -10.67
CA THR A 45 -13.17 -11.52 -11.97
C THR A 45 -13.58 -10.07 -11.76
N LEU A 46 -12.68 -9.13 -12.06
CA LEU A 46 -12.88 -7.70 -11.88
C LEU A 46 -12.34 -6.95 -13.10
N TYR A 47 -13.10 -5.95 -13.57
CA TYR A 47 -12.67 -5.06 -14.65
C TYR A 47 -12.19 -5.77 -15.93
N GLY A 48 -12.83 -6.89 -16.28
CA GLY A 48 -12.45 -7.71 -17.44
C GLY A 48 -11.24 -8.62 -17.23
N MET A 49 -10.68 -8.70 -16.02
CA MET A 49 -9.57 -9.58 -15.66
C MET A 49 -10.03 -10.71 -14.76
N THR A 50 -9.49 -11.90 -14.99
CA THR A 50 -9.56 -13.02 -14.05
C THR A 50 -8.28 -13.04 -13.20
N LEU A 51 -8.44 -12.84 -11.90
CA LEU A 51 -7.36 -12.79 -10.92
C LEU A 51 -7.28 -14.12 -10.17
N ASP A 52 -6.74 -15.13 -10.85
CA ASP A 52 -6.47 -16.47 -10.32
C ASP A 52 -5.02 -16.59 -9.75
N GLU A 53 -4.54 -17.81 -9.53
CA GLU A 53 -3.18 -18.07 -9.03
C GLU A 53 -2.08 -17.66 -10.01
N GLN A 54 -2.39 -17.56 -11.31
CA GLN A 54 -1.45 -17.17 -12.36
C GLN A 54 -1.43 -15.66 -12.59
N ALA A 55 -2.44 -14.93 -12.10
CA ALA A 55 -2.49 -13.49 -12.21
C ALA A 55 -1.28 -12.82 -11.55
N GLY A 56 -0.65 -11.88 -12.27
CA GLY A 56 0.53 -11.18 -11.79
C GLY A 56 0.21 -10.06 -10.81
N PRO A 57 1.20 -9.59 -10.02
CA PRO A 57 1.02 -8.50 -9.05
C PRO A 57 0.44 -7.22 -9.66
N LYS A 58 0.86 -6.87 -10.89
CA LYS A 58 0.37 -5.66 -11.58
C LYS A 58 -1.13 -5.72 -11.85
N GLN A 59 -1.67 -6.88 -12.25
CA GLN A 59 -3.10 -7.05 -12.55
C GLN A 59 -3.95 -6.87 -11.29
N VAL A 60 -3.49 -7.43 -10.17
CA VAL A 60 -4.13 -7.26 -8.86
C VAL A 60 -4.12 -5.79 -8.44
N VAL A 61 -3.01 -5.08 -8.63
CA VAL A 61 -2.91 -3.65 -8.30
C VAL A 61 -3.77 -2.79 -9.20
N TYR A 62 -3.82 -3.06 -10.51
CA TYR A 62 -4.75 -2.37 -11.40
C TYR A 62 -6.20 -2.52 -10.94
N ALA A 63 -6.63 -3.75 -10.64
CA ALA A 63 -7.98 -4.01 -10.16
C ALA A 63 -8.26 -3.30 -8.84
N LEU A 64 -7.28 -3.25 -7.93
CA LEU A 64 -7.39 -2.51 -6.67
C LEU A 64 -7.59 -1.02 -6.91
N LEU A 65 -6.73 -0.38 -7.70
CA LEU A 65 -6.78 1.06 -7.94
C LEU A 65 -8.07 1.46 -8.66
N ARG A 66 -8.60 0.60 -9.53
CA ARG A 66 -9.93 0.78 -10.11
C ARG A 66 -11.06 0.65 -9.08
N ALA A 67 -10.98 -0.30 -8.15
CA ALA A 67 -11.96 -0.44 -7.07
C ALA A 67 -11.97 0.77 -6.13
N ILE A 68 -10.78 1.27 -5.76
CA ILE A 68 -10.63 2.49 -4.96
C ILE A 68 -11.19 3.71 -5.70
N ARG A 69 -10.96 3.80 -7.01
CA ARG A 69 -11.55 4.87 -7.84
C ARG A 69 -13.08 4.79 -7.85
N ASP A 70 -13.66 3.59 -7.93
CA ASP A 70 -15.10 3.39 -7.85
C ASP A 70 -15.66 3.77 -6.45
N ASP A 71 -14.94 3.47 -5.35
CA ASP A 71 -15.33 3.88 -3.99
C ASP A 71 -15.29 5.41 -3.84
N PHE A 72 -14.20 6.03 -4.28
CA PHE A 72 -14.04 7.48 -4.22
C PHE A 72 -15.12 8.22 -5.02
N LEU A 73 -15.47 7.71 -6.21
CA LEU A 73 -16.48 8.32 -7.09
C LEU A 73 -17.91 7.90 -6.76
N ALA A 74 -18.12 7.02 -5.77
CA ALA A 74 -19.44 6.54 -5.41
C ALA A 74 -20.34 7.71 -4.96
N SER A 75 -21.47 7.84 -5.64
CA SER A 75 -22.48 8.87 -5.35
C SER A 75 -23.51 8.40 -4.31
N THR A 76 -23.62 7.08 -4.13
CA THR A 76 -24.57 6.47 -3.19
C THR A 76 -23.89 5.52 -2.19
N PRO A 77 -24.49 5.31 -1.00
CA PRO A 77 -24.01 4.30 -0.06
C PRO A 77 -23.98 2.88 -0.62
N LYS A 78 -24.84 2.58 -1.60
CA LYS A 78 -24.88 1.26 -2.25
C LYS A 78 -23.65 1.06 -3.14
N GLU A 79 -23.34 2.04 -3.99
CA GLU A 79 -22.15 2.04 -4.85
C GLU A 79 -20.88 1.90 -4.02
N ARG A 80 -20.78 2.69 -2.93
CA ARG A 80 -19.66 2.60 -1.98
C ARG A 80 -19.51 1.20 -1.38
N ARG A 81 -20.60 0.58 -0.92
CA ARG A 81 -20.54 -0.80 -0.38
C ARG A 81 -20.12 -1.82 -1.44
N GLU A 82 -20.54 -1.64 -2.69
CA GLU A 82 -20.14 -2.52 -3.78
C GLU A 82 -18.66 -2.36 -4.14
N ALA A 83 -18.14 -1.14 -4.15
CA ALA A 83 -16.71 -0.86 -4.37
C ALA A 83 -15.86 -1.42 -3.22
N LEU A 84 -16.24 -1.14 -1.97
CA LEU A 84 -15.56 -1.70 -0.79
C LEU A 84 -15.53 -3.23 -0.81
N ARG A 85 -16.61 -3.88 -1.26
CA ARG A 85 -16.64 -5.34 -1.41
C ARG A 85 -15.62 -5.84 -2.44
N ARG A 86 -15.41 -5.11 -3.54
CA ARG A 86 -14.38 -5.43 -4.55
C ARG A 86 -12.98 -5.25 -3.98
N GLU A 87 -12.76 -4.20 -3.18
CA GLU A 87 -11.48 -4.00 -2.47
C GLU A 87 -11.22 -5.15 -1.48
N MET A 88 -12.21 -5.53 -0.68
CA MET A 88 -12.09 -6.64 0.26
C MET A 88 -11.75 -7.97 -0.44
N GLN A 89 -12.33 -8.22 -1.63
CA GLN A 89 -12.02 -9.41 -2.44
C GLN A 89 -10.55 -9.50 -2.88
N LEU A 90 -9.83 -8.36 -2.87
CA LEU A 90 -8.42 -8.27 -3.20
C LEU A 90 -7.52 -8.32 -1.97
N ALA A 91 -8.07 -8.31 -0.76
CA ALA A 91 -7.30 -8.32 0.48
C ALA A 91 -6.65 -9.69 0.75
N ALA A 92 -5.45 -9.65 1.33
CA ALA A 92 -4.71 -10.84 1.78
C ALA A 92 -5.25 -11.26 3.14
N THR A 93 -6.47 -11.79 3.16
CA THR A 93 -7.25 -11.98 4.38
C THR A 93 -6.54 -12.83 5.44
N ASP A 94 -5.84 -13.90 5.06
CA ASP A 94 -5.17 -14.77 6.03
C ASP A 94 -3.88 -14.12 6.55
N VAL A 95 -3.20 -13.36 5.68
CA VAL A 95 -2.02 -12.58 6.06
C VAL A 95 -2.39 -11.45 7.03
N LEU A 96 -3.50 -10.75 6.76
CA LEU A 96 -4.04 -9.70 7.62
C LEU A 96 -4.51 -10.26 8.96
N GLU A 97 -5.19 -11.41 8.96
CA GLU A 97 -5.61 -12.10 10.17
C GLU A 97 -4.42 -12.45 11.07
N ALA A 98 -3.34 -13.01 10.51
CA ALA A 98 -2.16 -13.41 11.28
C ALA A 98 -1.45 -12.23 11.98
N ILE A 99 -1.58 -11.02 11.43
CA ILE A 99 -1.03 -9.80 12.03
C ILE A 99 -2.05 -9.03 12.89
N ASN A 100 -3.31 -9.49 12.97
CA ASN A 100 -4.30 -8.89 13.83
C ASN A 100 -3.85 -9.03 15.30
N ARG A 101 -3.63 -7.90 15.97
CA ARG A 101 -3.27 -7.81 17.40
C ARG A 101 -4.38 -7.19 18.25
N THR A 102 -5.56 -7.01 17.66
CA THR A 102 -6.72 -6.40 18.29
C THR A 102 -7.69 -7.46 18.82
N THR A 103 -8.76 -7.03 19.47
CA THR A 103 -9.88 -7.89 19.89
C THR A 103 -10.95 -8.07 18.81
N MET A 104 -10.79 -7.44 17.64
CA MET A 104 -11.74 -7.53 16.53
C MET A 104 -11.76 -8.94 15.95
N THR A 105 -12.92 -9.35 15.47
CA THR A 105 -13.02 -10.55 14.63
C THR A 105 -12.17 -10.37 13.36
N ARG A 106 -11.83 -11.48 12.71
CA ARG A 106 -11.09 -11.49 11.45
C ARG A 106 -11.72 -10.56 10.41
N GLU A 107 -13.03 -10.68 10.20
CA GLU A 107 -13.80 -9.94 9.20
C GLU A 107 -13.88 -8.43 9.52
N GLU A 108 -14.05 -8.06 10.79
CA GLU A 108 -14.03 -6.68 11.24
C GLU A 108 -12.66 -6.03 11.02
N PHE A 109 -11.59 -6.72 11.42
CA PHE A 109 -10.23 -6.22 11.25
C PHE A 109 -9.88 -6.02 9.77
N ILE A 110 -10.17 -7.01 8.93
CA ILE A 110 -9.94 -6.91 7.47
C ILE A 110 -10.73 -5.74 6.90
N ARG A 111 -12.02 -5.62 7.24
CA ARG A 111 -12.83 -4.51 6.77
C ARG A 111 -12.25 -3.17 7.21
N GLU A 112 -11.81 -3.02 8.46
CA GLU A 112 -11.25 -1.76 8.94
C GLU A 112 -9.94 -1.41 8.24
N VAL A 113 -9.06 -2.39 7.98
CA VAL A 113 -7.84 -2.18 7.19
C VAL A 113 -8.17 -1.75 5.76
N VAL A 114 -9.12 -2.42 5.10
CA VAL A 114 -9.51 -2.13 3.72
C VAL A 114 -10.21 -0.78 3.60
N ASP A 115 -11.11 -0.43 4.53
CA ASP A 115 -11.82 0.87 4.54
C ASP A 115 -10.86 2.07 4.67
N LEU A 116 -9.62 1.85 5.11
CA LEU A 116 -8.57 2.88 5.16
C LEU A 116 -7.82 3.04 3.83
N TRP A 117 -7.95 2.14 2.86
CA TRP A 117 -7.22 2.21 1.58
C TRP A 117 -7.65 3.42 0.76
N THR A 118 -8.94 3.56 0.46
CA THR A 118 -9.48 4.69 -0.30
C THR A 118 -9.08 6.04 0.29
N PRO A 119 -9.32 6.36 1.58
CA PRO A 119 -8.91 7.65 2.13
C PRO A 119 -7.39 7.85 2.14
N THR A 120 -6.59 6.77 2.19
CA THR A 120 -5.13 6.88 2.11
C THR A 120 -4.68 7.39 0.75
N VAL A 121 -5.32 6.96 -0.35
CA VAL A 121 -4.83 7.23 -1.71
C VAL A 121 -5.76 8.10 -2.56
N SER A 122 -6.89 8.54 -2.03
CA SER A 122 -7.95 9.27 -2.75
C SER A 122 -7.47 10.55 -3.44
N HIS A 123 -6.47 11.22 -2.87
CA HIS A 123 -5.90 12.44 -3.44
C HIS A 123 -5.11 12.21 -4.74
N TYR A 124 -4.82 10.95 -5.10
CA TYR A 124 -4.19 10.56 -6.37
C TYR A 124 -5.15 9.81 -7.31
N VAL A 125 -6.45 9.76 -7.02
CA VAL A 125 -7.42 8.96 -7.79
C VAL A 125 -7.47 9.33 -9.27
N HIS A 126 -7.14 10.58 -9.61
CA HIS A 126 -7.06 11.07 -10.98
C HIS A 126 -5.95 10.40 -11.79
N ASP A 127 -4.89 9.94 -11.12
CA ASP A 127 -3.77 9.22 -11.73
C ASP A 127 -4.09 7.75 -12.00
N PHE A 128 -5.19 7.22 -11.46
CA PHE A 128 -5.51 5.80 -11.57
C PHE A 128 -6.15 5.51 -12.93
N GLU A 129 -5.37 4.87 -13.80
CA GLU A 129 -5.79 4.48 -15.14
C GLU A 129 -6.97 3.51 -15.13
N THR A 130 -7.91 3.71 -16.06
CA THR A 130 -9.10 2.85 -16.23
C THR A 130 -8.92 1.78 -17.29
N GLU A 131 -7.84 1.85 -18.05
CA GLU A 131 -7.48 0.93 -19.15
C GLU A 131 -6.17 0.22 -18.79
N TRP A 132 -6.13 -1.10 -18.94
CA TRP A 132 -4.99 -1.91 -18.53
C TRP A 132 -3.72 -1.53 -19.30
N GLU A 133 -3.86 -1.28 -20.60
CA GLU A 133 -2.77 -0.97 -21.52
C GLU A 133 -2.04 0.33 -21.14
N LYS A 134 -2.75 1.27 -20.50
CA LYS A 134 -2.19 2.52 -19.96
C LYS A 134 -1.63 2.33 -18.54
N ALA A 135 -2.28 1.49 -17.73
CA ALA A 135 -1.89 1.21 -16.37
C ALA A 135 -0.59 0.42 -16.26
N GLU A 136 -0.48 -0.69 -17.01
CA GLU A 136 0.62 -1.65 -16.94
C GLU A 136 2.03 -1.04 -17.02
N PRO A 137 2.34 -0.11 -17.96
CA PRO A 137 3.68 0.48 -18.05
C PRO A 137 4.01 1.41 -16.87
N ARG A 138 3.00 1.92 -16.15
CA ARG A 138 3.18 2.77 -14.95
C ARG A 138 3.45 1.95 -13.69
N LEU A 139 3.09 0.67 -13.70
CA LEU A 139 3.25 -0.23 -12.56
C LEU A 139 4.62 -0.93 -12.63
N VAL A 140 5.44 -0.76 -11.60
CA VAL A 140 6.77 -1.39 -11.48
C VAL A 140 6.76 -2.39 -10.34
N VAL A 141 7.01 -3.66 -10.64
CA VAL A 141 7.07 -4.73 -9.63
C VAL A 141 8.45 -4.71 -8.97
N GLY A 142 8.48 -4.55 -7.64
CA GLY A 142 9.66 -4.71 -6.82
C GLY A 142 10.05 -6.18 -6.61
N PRO A 143 11.25 -6.44 -6.05
CA PRO A 143 11.72 -7.81 -5.86
C PRO A 143 10.80 -8.59 -4.91
N THR A 144 10.46 -9.81 -5.31
CA THR A 144 9.75 -10.77 -4.46
C THR A 144 10.67 -11.26 -3.34
N ARG A 145 10.13 -11.38 -2.12
CA ARG A 145 10.86 -11.85 -0.93
C ARG A 145 9.96 -12.75 -0.10
N PRO A 146 10.51 -13.73 0.62
CA PRO A 146 9.74 -14.45 1.62
C PRO A 146 9.24 -13.49 2.71
N LEU A 147 8.01 -13.69 3.15
CA LEU A 147 7.38 -13.02 4.26
C LEU A 147 7.81 -13.73 5.55
N LYS A 148 8.67 -13.07 6.33
CA LYS A 148 9.15 -13.64 7.60
C LYS A 148 8.04 -13.57 8.65
N GLY A 149 7.86 -14.65 9.41
CA GLY A 149 6.98 -14.68 10.58
C GLY A 149 5.54 -15.12 10.32
N LEU A 150 5.20 -15.40 9.06
CA LEU A 150 4.14 -16.33 8.68
C LEU A 150 4.81 -17.54 8.02
N ASP A 151 4.09 -18.65 7.88
CA ASP A 151 4.59 -19.92 7.31
C ASP A 151 5.59 -19.71 6.16
N LEU A 152 6.67 -20.51 6.18
CA LEU A 152 7.94 -20.28 5.45
C LEU A 152 7.81 -20.04 3.93
N GLU A 153 6.65 -20.32 3.34
CA GLU A 153 6.39 -20.28 1.90
C GLU A 153 5.62 -19.02 1.44
N THR A 154 5.19 -18.14 2.34
CA THR A 154 4.44 -16.94 1.92
C THR A 154 5.38 -15.93 1.26
N GLU A 155 5.18 -15.66 -0.03
CA GLU A 155 5.92 -14.61 -0.74
C GLU A 155 5.27 -13.23 -0.56
N ARG A 156 6.07 -12.17 -0.63
CA ARG A 156 5.61 -10.78 -0.71
C ARG A 156 6.36 -9.99 -1.77
N CYS A 157 5.69 -9.01 -2.35
CA CYS A 157 6.31 -8.00 -3.21
C CYS A 157 5.65 -6.64 -2.97
N ALA A 158 6.19 -5.60 -3.61
CA ALA A 158 5.52 -4.31 -3.70
C ALA A 158 5.43 -3.92 -5.17
N VAL A 159 4.34 -3.27 -5.54
CA VAL A 159 4.19 -2.62 -6.84
C VAL A 159 4.25 -1.12 -6.61
N TYR A 160 5.09 -0.46 -7.39
CA TYR A 160 5.32 0.97 -7.33
C TYR A 160 4.64 1.67 -8.49
N MET A 161 4.09 2.85 -8.24
CA MET A 161 3.55 3.73 -9.25
C MET A 161 3.90 5.16 -8.90
N GLN A 162 4.47 5.89 -9.87
CA GLN A 162 4.63 7.33 -9.72
C GLN A 162 3.28 8.02 -9.90
N VAL A 163 2.98 8.91 -8.97
CA VAL A 163 1.76 9.74 -8.94
C VAL A 163 2.17 11.21 -8.90
N ASP A 164 1.30 12.08 -9.37
CA ASP A 164 1.54 13.51 -9.41
C ASP A 164 1.43 14.09 -8.00
N ASP A 165 2.34 14.99 -7.65
CA ASP A 165 2.28 15.64 -6.34
C ASP A 165 1.02 16.51 -6.21
N PRO A 166 0.21 16.35 -5.14
CA PRO A 166 -1.06 17.03 -5.04
C PRO A 166 -0.91 18.55 -4.82
N SER A 167 0.28 19.04 -4.46
CA SER A 167 0.57 20.48 -4.39
C SER A 167 0.94 21.08 -5.76
N GLY A 168 1.10 20.23 -6.78
CA GLY A 168 1.45 20.64 -8.14
C GLY A 168 2.94 20.93 -8.33
N ASP A 169 3.81 20.53 -7.39
CA ASP A 169 5.25 20.67 -7.55
C ASP A 169 5.80 19.61 -8.52
N PRO A 170 6.21 19.98 -9.76
CA PRO A 170 6.71 19.02 -10.74
C PRO A 170 8.05 18.41 -10.34
N ALA A 171 8.77 18.99 -9.37
CA ALA A 171 10.01 18.43 -8.83
C ALA A 171 9.75 17.39 -7.72
N ALA A 172 8.56 17.41 -7.10
CA ALA A 172 8.18 16.45 -6.09
C ALA A 172 7.85 15.10 -6.76
N ARG A 173 8.62 14.07 -6.40
CA ARG A 173 8.38 12.70 -6.84
C ARG A 173 7.66 11.95 -5.74
N VAL A 174 6.37 11.71 -5.93
CA VAL A 174 5.60 10.85 -5.06
C VAL A 174 5.50 9.47 -5.66
N VAL A 175 5.90 8.45 -4.89
CA VAL A 175 5.75 7.05 -5.30
C VAL A 175 4.81 6.35 -4.35
N MET A 176 3.67 5.95 -4.89
CA MET A 176 2.74 5.05 -4.24
C MET A 176 3.33 3.64 -4.27
N SER A 177 3.22 2.94 -3.15
CA SER A 177 3.62 1.54 -2.98
C SER A 177 2.40 0.74 -2.57
N VAL A 178 2.07 -0.29 -3.35
CA VAL A 178 1.05 -1.29 -3.02
C VAL A 178 1.76 -2.57 -2.61
N TYR A 179 1.56 -3.01 -1.38
CA TYR A 179 2.22 -4.20 -0.85
C TYR A 179 1.34 -5.42 -0.99
N LEU A 180 1.86 -6.46 -1.66
CA LEU A 180 1.16 -7.70 -1.90
C LEU A 180 1.83 -8.88 -1.20
N ALA A 181 1.03 -9.88 -0.86
CA ALA A 181 1.47 -11.18 -0.40
C ALA A 181 0.76 -12.30 -1.18
N ARG A 182 1.41 -13.46 -1.29
CA ARG A 182 0.78 -14.69 -1.77
C ARG A 182 -0.09 -15.25 -0.63
N ASP A 183 -1.39 -15.12 -0.76
CA ASP A 183 -2.37 -15.68 0.16
C ASP A 183 -3.04 -16.89 -0.51
N LYS A 184 -2.86 -18.09 0.06
CA LYS A 184 -3.32 -19.37 -0.53
C LYS A 184 -2.99 -19.53 -2.03
N GLY A 185 -1.81 -19.08 -2.45
CA GLY A 185 -1.39 -19.13 -3.85
C GLY A 185 -1.87 -17.97 -4.73
N PHE A 186 -2.67 -17.02 -4.23
CA PHE A 186 -3.13 -15.85 -4.98
C PHE A 186 -2.37 -14.60 -4.56
N TRP A 187 -2.01 -13.71 -5.49
CA TRP A 187 -1.56 -12.38 -5.11
C TRP A 187 -2.71 -11.56 -4.53
N ARG A 188 -2.51 -11.05 -3.32
CA ARG A 188 -3.49 -10.26 -2.58
C ARG A 188 -2.83 -9.08 -1.88
N VAL A 189 -3.61 -8.04 -1.62
CA VAL A 189 -3.18 -6.75 -1.10
C VAL A 189 -3.16 -6.78 0.42
N THR A 190 -2.06 -6.33 1.01
CA THR A 190 -1.93 -6.21 2.46
C THR A 190 -2.15 -4.77 2.91
N HIS A 191 -1.46 -3.82 2.30
CA HIS A 191 -1.57 -2.40 2.63
C HIS A 191 -1.06 -1.51 1.50
N LEU A 192 -1.39 -0.23 1.60
CA LEU A 192 -0.94 0.84 0.71
C LEU A 192 -0.08 1.82 1.51
N GLY A 193 0.82 2.51 0.83
CA GLY A 193 1.58 3.59 1.43
C GLY A 193 2.29 4.46 0.40
N PHE A 194 2.94 5.51 0.88
CA PHE A 194 3.70 6.43 0.05
C PHE A 194 5.15 6.49 0.51
N ARG A 195 6.03 6.77 -0.45
CA ARG A 195 7.37 7.24 -0.18
C ARG A 195 7.52 8.59 -0.85
N HIS A 196 7.78 9.61 -0.04
CA HIS A 196 8.26 10.88 -0.55
C HIS A 196 9.76 10.74 -0.75
N ASP A 197 10.16 10.52 -2.00
CA ASP A 197 11.57 10.43 -2.31
C ASP A 197 12.07 11.78 -2.83
N ARG A 198 12.71 12.56 -1.96
CA ARG A 198 13.46 13.75 -2.38
C ARG A 198 14.75 13.38 -3.15
N ARG A 199 15.15 12.10 -3.18
CA ARG A 199 16.42 11.63 -3.77
C ARG A 199 16.18 10.44 -4.67
N SER A 200 15.61 10.71 -5.85
CA SER A 200 15.60 9.85 -7.04
C SER A 200 15.75 8.34 -6.78
N LEU A 201 14.66 7.60 -6.95
CA LEU A 201 14.67 6.21 -7.40
C LEU A 201 15.44 6.11 -8.72
N GLN A 202 16.77 6.21 -8.68
CA GLN A 202 17.56 5.45 -9.61
C GLN A 202 17.31 4.00 -9.22
N PRO A 203 16.81 3.15 -10.13
CA PRO A 203 16.95 1.72 -9.93
C PRO A 203 18.42 1.50 -9.60
N ASP A 204 18.69 0.78 -8.52
CA ASP A 204 20.04 0.48 -8.07
C ASP A 204 20.74 -0.35 -9.16
N THR A 205 21.22 0.33 -10.20
CA THR A 205 21.79 -0.25 -11.42
C THR A 205 23.22 -0.72 -11.14
N LYS A 206 23.63 -0.76 -9.87
CA LYS A 206 24.92 -1.25 -9.39
C LYS A 206 24.86 -2.66 -8.81
N ALA A 207 23.87 -3.48 -9.16
CA ALA A 207 24.09 -4.92 -9.22
C ALA A 207 24.77 -5.28 -10.55
N GLN A 208 26.05 -4.93 -10.69
CA GLN A 208 26.87 -5.52 -11.75
C GLN A 208 27.01 -7.02 -11.49
N PRO A 209 26.75 -7.89 -12.48
CA PRO A 209 27.13 -9.29 -12.39
C PRO A 209 28.65 -9.37 -12.44
N VAL A 210 29.30 -9.72 -11.32
CA VAL A 210 30.67 -10.24 -11.35
C VAL A 210 30.59 -11.69 -11.84
N LEU A 211 30.39 -11.85 -13.13
CA LEU A 211 30.64 -13.08 -13.87
C LEU A 211 31.39 -12.68 -15.14
N SER A 212 32.71 -12.55 -15.02
CA SER A 212 33.60 -12.75 -16.17
C SER A 212 33.82 -14.26 -16.31
N PRO A 213 33.39 -14.89 -17.41
CA PRO A 213 33.77 -16.24 -17.75
C PRO A 213 35.05 -16.14 -18.58
N ASP A 214 36.22 -16.29 -17.98
CA ASP A 214 37.43 -16.61 -18.72
C ASP A 214 38.28 -17.60 -17.92
N GLY A 215 37.82 -18.85 -17.96
CA GLY A 215 38.69 -20.00 -17.81
C GLY A 215 39.49 -20.18 -19.11
N ALA A 216 40.71 -19.65 -19.16
CA ALA A 216 41.74 -20.12 -20.08
C ALA A 216 42.76 -20.94 -19.29
N SER A 217 42.39 -22.19 -19.00
CA SER A 217 43.31 -23.22 -18.54
C SER A 217 44.18 -23.65 -19.72
N GLN A 218 45.35 -23.02 -19.89
CA GLN A 218 46.33 -23.43 -20.89
C GLN A 218 47.27 -24.48 -20.28
N LYS A 219 47.00 -25.75 -20.62
CA LYS A 219 47.94 -26.86 -20.52
C LYS A 219 49.29 -26.47 -21.16
N ARG A 220 50.40 -26.61 -20.45
CA ARG A 220 51.71 -26.89 -21.06
C ARG A 220 52.23 -28.20 -20.53
N GLY A 221 52.27 -29.17 -21.43
CA GLY A 221 52.98 -30.42 -21.26
C GLY A 221 54.49 -30.24 -21.43
N ALA A 222 55.19 -31.31 -21.04
CA ALA A 222 56.62 -31.49 -21.02
C ALA A 222 57.29 -31.53 -22.40
N SER A 223 58.56 -31.09 -22.43
CA SER A 223 59.71 -31.58 -23.22
C SER A 223 60.86 -30.60 -22.90
N GLY A 224 62.02 -30.94 -22.36
CA GLY A 224 62.92 -32.02 -22.72
C GLY A 224 64.17 -31.38 -23.34
N ALA A 225 65.24 -31.23 -22.55
CA ALA A 225 66.66 -31.20 -22.91
C ALA A 225 67.48 -31.17 -21.61
#